data_AF-A0A1F2QFN8-F1
#
_entry.id   AF-A0A1F2QFN8-F1
#
_cell.length_a   1.000
_cell.length_b   1.000
_cell.length_c   1.000
_cell.angle_alpha   90.00
_cell.angle_beta   90.00
_cell.angle_gamma   90.00
#
_symmetry.space_group_name_H-M   'P 1'
#
loop_
_entity.id
_entity.type
_entity.pdbx_description
1 polymer ?
#
loop_
_entity_poly.entity_id
_entity_poly.type
_entity_poly.pdbx_seq_one_letter_code
_entity_poly.pdbx_strand_id
1 'polypeptide(L)'
;MAKRAALAILLGVLFLVPVGGVEGTRTEHERARLHDQIVLKKLDTVLGPAMRANDIQLWIVLTREYNVDPVFPFVTPDGTYPGGRNAYVFIDAGGARPERIVIGSHQWKQGAPFYDRVIAARGKAVGEELRKLVEQYQPRRIGVNMAEQTSAADGLTASMKDYLVEALGPDYAKRLVSAERLAIDYLDTRLPEEEALFREAAEVTRKIWEEAFSSRIITPGKTTVGDVLWYIRQRCADHNVGIWFRPDLRVERRGMKFDPSEVPPDEFVLERGDVLHLDFGIIYLDFSTDYQKHAYILREGEQEVPAGLQRALENTNRLQDILLSEMQPGRTGQETYFASMERAKAAELNAMIYSHSIGNYGHFVGAAIGSFTSGSSPGLRGSLPLRPGSYTSIELNTRTAVPEWDGQDVFVMMEDDAALTPQGMRFFIPRQTRWYLVR
;
A
#
# COMPACT_ATOMS: atom_id res chain seq x y z
N MET A 1 9.93 76.66 -16.63
CA MET A 1 9.14 75.53 -17.17
C MET A 1 9.82 74.23 -16.75
N ALA A 2 9.37 73.59 -15.67
CA ALA A 2 9.94 72.34 -15.16
C ALA A 2 9.05 71.17 -15.62
N LYS A 3 9.62 70.23 -16.39
CA LYS A 3 8.93 69.01 -16.83
C LYS A 3 8.85 68.04 -15.65
N ARG A 4 7.63 67.72 -15.20
CA ARG A 4 7.36 66.60 -14.29
C ARG A 4 7.30 65.31 -15.12
N ALA A 5 8.19 64.37 -14.85
CA ALA A 5 8.11 63.01 -15.37
C ALA A 5 7.07 62.24 -14.53
N ALA A 6 6.06 61.68 -15.20
CA ALA A 6 5.08 60.79 -14.60
C ALA A 6 5.69 59.39 -14.46
N LEU A 7 5.78 58.90 -13.22
CA LEU A 7 6.16 57.51 -12.92
C LEU A 7 4.89 56.67 -13.02
N ALA A 8 4.74 55.92 -14.12
CA ALA A 8 3.67 54.93 -14.26
C ALA A 8 4.03 53.70 -13.42
N ILE A 9 3.34 53.52 -12.29
CA ILE A 9 3.39 52.29 -11.50
C ILE A 9 2.58 51.24 -12.27
N LEU A 10 3.28 50.31 -12.91
CA LEU A 10 2.68 49.14 -13.53
C LEU A 10 2.25 48.19 -12.40
N LEU A 11 0.96 48.18 -12.04
CA LEU A 11 0.38 47.14 -11.20
C LEU A 11 0.38 45.83 -12.01
N GLY A 12 1.42 45.01 -11.83
CA GLY A 12 1.43 43.64 -12.30
C GLY A 12 0.42 42.83 -11.51
N VAL A 13 -0.75 42.58 -12.09
CA VAL A 13 -1.67 41.53 -11.61
C VAL A 13 -0.97 40.20 -11.89
N LEU A 14 -0.34 39.62 -10.87
CA LEU A 14 0.11 38.24 -10.87
C LEU A 14 -1.14 37.35 -10.96
N PHE A 15 -1.50 36.96 -12.17
CA PHE A 15 -2.38 35.80 -12.36
C PHE A 15 -1.58 34.57 -11.91
N LEU A 16 -1.90 34.08 -10.70
CA LEU A 16 -1.58 32.72 -10.30
C LEU A 16 -2.24 31.79 -11.31
N VAL A 17 -1.47 31.35 -12.32
CA VAL A 17 -1.86 30.22 -13.15
C VAL A 17 -1.98 29.04 -12.19
N PRO A 18 -3.16 28.39 -12.07
CA PRO A 18 -3.24 27.16 -11.30
C PRO A 18 -2.24 26.21 -11.95
N VAL A 19 -1.26 25.74 -11.15
CA VAL A 19 -0.35 24.68 -11.57
C VAL A 19 -1.24 23.47 -11.81
N GLY A 20 -1.66 23.26 -13.06
CA GLY A 20 -2.33 22.03 -13.47
C GLY A 20 -1.42 20.87 -13.11
N GLY A 21 -1.99 19.80 -12.54
CA GLY A 21 -1.26 18.57 -12.28
C GLY A 21 -0.51 18.12 -13.53
N VAL A 22 0.64 17.48 -13.33
CA VAL A 22 1.34 16.81 -14.42
C VAL A 22 0.39 15.76 -15.01
N GLU A 23 0.41 15.63 -16.33
CA GLU A 23 -0.63 14.98 -17.14
C GLU A 23 -1.17 13.67 -16.54
N GLY A 24 -2.34 13.74 -15.91
CA GLY A 24 -3.07 12.56 -15.39
C GLY A 24 -3.04 12.34 -13.88
N THR A 25 -2.37 13.19 -13.08
CA THR A 25 -2.42 13.13 -11.60
C THR A 25 -3.01 14.41 -10.97
N ARG A 26 -3.53 14.27 -9.75
CA ARG A 26 -4.11 15.38 -8.98
C ARG A 26 -3.02 16.30 -8.44
N THR A 27 -3.37 17.56 -8.31
CA THR A 27 -2.50 18.55 -7.64
C THR A 27 -2.32 18.21 -6.15
N GLU A 28 -1.21 18.64 -5.55
CA GLU A 28 -0.98 18.47 -4.11
C GLU A 28 -2.12 19.01 -3.24
N HIS A 29 -2.72 20.14 -3.65
CA HIS A 29 -3.85 20.72 -2.93
C HIS A 29 -5.11 19.84 -2.98
N GLU A 30 -5.39 19.21 -4.13
CA GLU A 30 -6.51 18.26 -4.24
C GLU A 30 -6.26 16.98 -3.44
N ARG A 31 -5.01 16.49 -3.45
CA ARG A 31 -4.59 15.31 -2.66
C ARG A 31 -4.76 15.57 -1.16
N ALA A 32 -4.24 16.69 -0.67
CA ALA A 32 -4.39 17.12 0.73
C ALA A 32 -5.86 17.20 1.14
N ARG A 33 -6.71 17.78 0.28
CA ARG A 33 -8.16 17.85 0.54
C ARG A 33 -8.81 16.47 0.62
N LEU A 34 -8.43 15.54 -0.25
CA LEU A 34 -8.97 14.18 -0.25
C LEU A 34 -8.49 13.39 0.98
N HIS A 35 -7.21 13.48 1.30
CA HIS A 35 -6.62 12.94 2.52
C HIS A 35 -7.40 13.38 3.76
N ASP A 36 -7.56 14.69 3.93
CA ASP A 36 -8.28 15.28 5.06
C ASP A 36 -9.73 14.75 5.16
N GLN A 37 -10.43 14.64 4.02
CA GLN A 37 -11.79 14.14 3.96
C GLN A 37 -11.89 12.66 4.36
N ILE A 38 -11.00 11.82 3.84
CA ILE A 38 -10.99 10.38 4.13
C ILE A 38 -10.59 10.13 5.57
N VAL A 39 -9.49 10.73 6.05
CA VAL A 39 -9.02 10.58 7.44
C VAL A 39 -10.10 11.02 8.42
N LEU A 40 -10.69 12.21 8.23
CA LEU A 40 -11.73 12.71 9.13
C LEU A 40 -12.94 11.75 9.17
N LYS A 41 -13.38 11.26 8.00
CA LYS A 41 -14.51 10.33 7.91
C LYS A 41 -14.19 8.98 8.57
N LYS A 42 -12.98 8.44 8.41
CA LYS A 42 -12.56 7.21 9.11
C LYS A 42 -12.50 7.40 10.62
N LEU A 43 -11.97 8.53 11.10
CA LEU A 43 -11.99 8.85 12.53
C LEU A 43 -13.41 8.96 13.09
N ASP A 44 -14.35 9.50 12.31
CA ASP A 44 -15.74 9.69 12.72
C ASP A 44 -16.58 8.39 12.66
N THR A 45 -16.28 7.46 11.74
CA THR A 45 -17.19 6.34 11.43
C THR A 45 -16.57 4.95 11.58
N VAL A 46 -15.25 4.82 11.43
CA VAL A 46 -14.54 3.53 11.45
C VAL A 46 -13.86 3.28 12.78
N LEU A 47 -13.23 4.31 13.36
CA LEU A 47 -12.37 4.13 14.52
C LEU A 47 -13.12 3.62 15.76
N GLY A 48 -14.28 4.18 16.07
CA GLY A 48 -15.09 3.77 17.22
C GLY A 48 -15.47 2.28 17.19
N PRO A 49 -16.10 1.79 16.11
CA PRO A 49 -16.36 0.36 15.93
C PRO A 49 -15.10 -0.52 16.03
N ALA A 50 -13.97 -0.09 15.44
CA ALA A 50 -12.71 -0.84 15.51
C ALA A 50 -12.18 -0.94 16.95
N MET A 51 -12.21 0.16 17.71
CA MET A 51 -11.83 0.20 19.13
C MET A 51 -12.67 -0.78 19.97
N ARG A 52 -13.99 -0.77 19.77
CA ARG A 52 -14.93 -1.67 20.45
C ARG A 52 -14.70 -3.14 20.10
N ALA A 53 -14.50 -3.45 18.82
CA ALA A 53 -14.23 -4.82 18.34
C ALA A 53 -12.95 -5.42 18.96
N ASN A 54 -12.00 -4.56 19.34
CA ASN A 54 -10.73 -4.94 19.95
C ASN A 54 -10.71 -4.82 21.48
N ASP A 55 -11.82 -4.38 22.09
CA ASP A 55 -11.95 -4.11 23.53
C ASP A 55 -10.83 -3.15 24.01
N ILE A 56 -10.60 -2.08 23.24
CA ILE A 56 -9.66 -1.00 23.56
C ILE A 56 -10.46 0.27 23.82
N GLN A 57 -10.49 0.71 25.08
CA GLN A 57 -11.22 1.92 25.47
C GLN A 57 -10.43 3.19 25.17
N LEU A 58 -9.10 3.14 25.33
CA LEU A 58 -8.22 4.27 25.06
C LEU A 58 -7.08 3.79 24.15
N TRP A 59 -6.90 4.45 23.02
CA TRP A 59 -5.81 4.17 22.08
C TRP A 59 -4.86 5.37 22.01
N ILE A 60 -3.55 5.10 22.12
CA ILE A 60 -2.50 6.12 22.06
C ILE A 60 -1.61 5.82 20.85
N VAL A 61 -1.62 6.73 19.89
CA VAL A 61 -0.62 6.78 18.82
C VAL A 61 0.43 7.81 19.24
N LEU A 62 1.63 7.32 19.57
CA LEU A 62 2.70 8.13 20.13
C LEU A 62 3.80 8.31 19.09
N THR A 63 3.99 9.54 18.62
CA THR A 63 4.95 9.87 17.57
C THR A 63 6.11 10.71 18.12
N ARG A 64 7.23 10.68 17.39
CA ARG A 64 8.40 11.51 17.64
C ARG A 64 9.02 11.96 16.32
N GLU A 65 9.59 13.15 16.33
CA GLU A 65 10.34 13.71 15.21
C GLU A 65 11.33 12.70 14.63
N TYR A 66 11.33 12.58 13.30
CA TYR A 66 12.13 11.64 12.49
C TYR A 66 11.80 10.15 12.63
N ASN A 67 10.92 9.75 13.55
CA ASN A 67 10.46 8.38 13.66
C ASN A 67 8.97 8.35 14.01
N VAL A 68 8.17 8.58 12.98
CA VAL A 68 6.72 8.67 13.11
C VAL A 68 6.10 7.29 13.12
N ASP A 69 5.10 7.12 13.98
CA ASP A 69 4.29 5.91 13.98
C ASP A 69 3.67 5.69 12.58
N PRO A 70 3.69 4.48 12.00
CA PRO A 70 3.11 4.24 10.67
C PRO A 70 1.63 4.67 10.60
N VAL A 71 0.86 4.54 11.68
CA VAL A 71 -0.55 4.95 11.67
C VAL A 71 -0.73 6.47 11.64
N PHE A 72 0.31 7.25 11.97
CA PHE A 72 0.26 8.71 12.10
C PHE A 72 -0.41 9.44 10.92
N PRO A 73 -0.02 9.22 9.64
CA PRO A 73 -0.64 9.92 8.52
C PRO A 73 -2.15 9.65 8.44
N PHE A 74 -2.62 8.48 8.87
CA PHE A 74 -4.02 8.08 8.76
C PHE A 74 -4.87 8.53 9.96
N VAL A 75 -4.31 9.28 10.90
CA VAL A 75 -5.02 9.86 12.03
C VAL A 75 -4.84 11.37 12.15
N THR A 76 -4.15 12.01 11.19
CA THR A 76 -3.90 13.45 11.20
C THR A 76 -4.24 14.08 9.86
N PRO A 77 -4.55 15.39 9.81
CA PRO A 77 -4.68 16.08 8.53
C PRO A 77 -3.35 16.20 7.79
N ASP A 78 -3.44 16.49 6.50
CA ASP A 78 -2.29 16.68 5.63
C ASP A 78 -1.39 17.84 6.12
N GLY A 79 -0.08 17.66 5.97
CA GLY A 79 0.92 18.63 6.40
C GLY A 79 1.04 18.78 7.91
N THR A 80 0.52 17.83 8.69
CA THR A 80 0.72 17.80 10.14
C THR A 80 2.19 17.56 10.47
N TYR A 81 2.78 18.44 11.28
CA TYR A 81 4.13 18.22 11.80
C TYR A 81 4.09 17.25 12.98
N PRO A 82 4.89 16.16 13.00
CA PRO A 82 4.85 15.18 14.07
C PRO A 82 5.36 15.73 15.41
N GLY A 83 6.19 16.78 15.38
CA GLY A 83 6.72 17.43 16.59
C GLY A 83 7.69 16.55 17.38
N GLY A 84 8.20 17.07 18.50
CA GLY A 84 9.22 16.36 19.30
C GLY A 84 8.69 15.05 19.92
N ARG A 85 7.68 15.13 20.79
CA ARG A 85 6.92 13.99 21.29
C ARG A 85 5.45 14.40 21.32
N ASN A 86 4.64 13.82 20.45
CA ASN A 86 3.22 14.12 20.38
C ASN A 86 2.42 12.84 20.55
N ALA A 87 1.33 12.92 21.32
CA ALA A 87 0.41 11.82 21.54
C ALA A 87 -0.95 12.16 20.94
N TYR A 88 -1.44 11.29 20.06
CA TYR A 88 -2.79 11.31 19.52
C TYR A 88 -3.60 10.27 20.27
N VAL A 89 -4.59 10.72 21.03
CA VAL A 89 -5.33 9.92 21.99
C VAL A 89 -6.78 9.83 21.55
N PHE A 90 -7.28 8.61 21.46
CA PHE A 90 -8.64 8.30 21.10
C PHE A 90 -9.32 7.60 22.26
N ILE A 91 -10.48 8.09 22.67
CA ILE A 91 -11.20 7.57 23.84
C ILE A 91 -12.61 7.17 23.42
N ASP A 92 -12.91 5.88 23.49
CA ASP A 92 -14.28 5.41 23.34
C ASP A 92 -15.05 5.54 24.67
N ALA A 93 -15.87 6.57 24.75
CA ALA A 93 -16.79 6.82 25.87
C ALA A 93 -18.19 6.23 25.64
N GLY A 94 -18.37 5.35 24.64
CA GLY A 94 -19.67 4.76 24.29
C GLY A 94 -20.55 5.65 23.41
N GLY A 95 -20.00 6.75 22.88
CA GLY A 95 -20.68 7.67 21.97
C GLY A 95 -20.65 7.21 20.51
N ALA A 96 -21.18 8.06 19.63
CA ALA A 96 -21.22 7.83 18.18
C ALA A 96 -19.82 7.70 17.56
N ARG A 97 -18.86 8.51 18.03
CA ARG A 97 -17.44 8.44 17.68
C ARG A 97 -16.56 8.62 18.91
N PRO A 98 -15.28 8.21 18.88
CA PRO A 98 -14.34 8.49 19.96
C PRO A 98 -14.12 10.00 20.17
N GLU A 99 -13.82 10.39 21.42
CA GLU A 99 -13.20 11.69 21.71
C GLU A 99 -11.76 11.66 21.21
N ARG A 100 -11.34 12.73 20.54
CA ARG A 100 -10.02 12.85 19.90
C ARG A 100 -9.25 13.97 20.56
N ILE A 101 -8.15 13.63 21.21
CA ILE A 101 -7.30 14.58 21.92
C ILE A 101 -5.90 14.49 21.35
N VAL A 102 -5.28 15.63 21.11
CA VAL A 102 -3.84 15.67 20.84
C VAL A 102 -3.09 16.40 21.94
N ILE A 103 -1.98 15.82 22.37
CA ILE A 103 -1.09 16.37 23.38
C ILE A 103 0.30 16.53 22.76
N GLY A 104 0.84 17.75 22.75
CA GLY A 104 2.19 17.96 22.22
C GLY A 104 2.46 19.36 21.69
N SER A 105 3.40 19.43 20.75
CA SER A 105 3.92 20.67 20.17
C SER A 105 3.68 20.72 18.67
N HIS A 106 3.64 21.93 18.08
CA HIS A 106 3.43 22.14 16.63
C HIS A 106 2.01 21.77 16.14
N GLN A 107 1.02 22.05 16.98
CA GLN A 107 -0.39 21.62 16.87
C GLN A 107 -1.28 22.49 15.98
N TRP A 108 -0.70 23.36 15.14
CA TRP A 108 -1.40 24.41 14.42
C TRP A 108 -2.43 23.92 13.38
N LYS A 109 -2.31 22.68 12.88
CA LYS A 109 -3.30 22.02 11.99
C LYS A 109 -4.21 21.01 12.68
N GLN A 110 -4.01 20.75 13.96
CA GLN A 110 -4.60 19.60 14.63
C GLN A 110 -5.84 19.95 15.45
N GLY A 111 -6.40 21.16 15.28
CA GLY A 111 -7.65 21.54 15.94
C GLY A 111 -8.88 20.90 15.29
N ALA A 112 -10.05 21.47 15.58
CA ALA A 112 -11.29 21.08 14.90
C ALA A 112 -11.13 21.25 13.38
N PRO A 113 -11.69 20.33 12.56
CA PRO A 113 -12.57 19.23 12.95
C PRO A 113 -11.87 17.93 13.38
N PHE A 114 -10.54 17.83 13.30
CA PHE A 114 -9.82 16.57 13.50
C PHE A 114 -9.69 16.16 14.97
N TYR A 115 -9.36 17.11 15.85
CA TYR A 115 -9.31 16.84 17.29
C TYR A 115 -10.22 17.78 18.06
N ASP A 116 -10.90 17.21 19.05
CA ASP A 116 -11.84 17.91 19.93
C ASP A 116 -11.08 18.79 20.93
N ARG A 117 -9.88 18.34 21.33
CA ARG A 117 -9.02 19.03 22.30
C ARG A 117 -7.57 19.00 21.86
N VAL A 118 -6.92 20.16 21.97
CA VAL A 118 -5.50 20.36 21.70
C VAL A 118 -4.82 20.83 22.97
N ILE A 119 -3.91 20.02 23.51
CA ILE A 119 -3.19 20.31 24.74
C ILE A 119 -1.72 20.56 24.39
N ALA A 120 -1.30 21.82 24.53
CA ALA A 120 0.08 22.20 24.26
C ALA A 120 1.00 21.70 25.38
N ALA A 121 1.95 20.81 25.04
CA ALA A 121 2.90 20.25 25.99
C ALA A 121 4.22 19.88 25.30
N ARG A 122 5.31 19.75 26.07
CA ARG A 122 6.63 19.33 25.58
C ARG A 122 7.34 18.42 26.58
N GLY A 123 8.10 17.45 26.07
CA GLY A 123 8.97 16.61 26.91
C GLY A 123 8.19 15.82 27.97
N LYS A 124 8.54 15.99 29.26
CA LYS A 124 7.86 15.30 30.36
C LYS A 124 6.38 15.70 30.51
N ALA A 125 6.04 16.95 30.20
CA ALA A 125 4.66 17.44 30.32
C ALA A 125 3.66 16.69 29.44
N VAL A 126 4.09 16.14 28.30
CA VAL A 126 3.21 15.31 27.45
C VAL A 126 2.74 14.06 28.20
N GLY A 127 3.63 13.45 28.99
CA GLY A 127 3.36 12.28 29.81
C GLY A 127 2.48 12.61 31.02
N GLU A 128 2.68 13.78 31.63
CA GLU A 128 1.84 14.28 32.73
C GLU A 128 0.39 14.50 32.27
N GLU A 129 0.19 15.05 31.06
CA GLU A 129 -1.16 15.19 30.49
C GLU A 129 -1.78 13.84 30.11
N LEU A 130 -0.98 12.90 29.58
CA LEU A 130 -1.45 11.52 29.37
C LEU A 130 -1.89 10.86 30.68
N ARG A 131 -1.11 11.06 31.76
CA ARG A 131 -1.44 10.55 33.10
C ARG A 131 -2.79 11.10 33.59
N LYS A 132 -3.02 12.41 33.45
CA LYS A 132 -4.30 13.03 33.81
C LYS A 132 -5.48 12.45 33.03
N LEU A 133 -5.31 12.20 31.72
CA LEU A 133 -6.34 11.56 30.91
C LEU A 133 -6.63 10.13 31.40
N VAL A 134 -5.62 9.28 31.57
CA VAL A 134 -5.89 7.90 32.03
C VAL A 134 -6.51 7.85 33.43
N GLU A 135 -6.18 8.80 34.31
CA GLU A 135 -6.82 8.94 35.63
C GLU A 135 -8.27 9.40 35.53
N GLN A 136 -8.58 10.32 34.62
CA GLN A 136 -9.94 10.80 34.41
C GLN A 136 -10.86 9.70 33.85
N TYR A 137 -10.41 8.98 32.82
CA TYR A 137 -11.25 8.00 32.11
C TYR A 137 -11.16 6.57 32.65
N GLN A 138 -10.18 6.28 33.52
CA GLN A 138 -9.98 4.97 34.16
C GLN A 138 -10.02 3.79 33.16
N PRO A 139 -9.26 3.81 32.05
CA PRO A 139 -9.43 2.85 30.99
C PRO A 139 -9.10 1.43 31.45
N ARG A 140 -9.93 0.44 31.10
CA ARG A 140 -9.63 -0.97 31.41
C ARG A 140 -8.45 -1.49 30.58
N ARG A 141 -8.39 -1.13 29.30
CA ARG A 141 -7.34 -1.49 28.36
C ARG A 141 -6.91 -0.26 27.58
N ILE A 142 -5.59 -0.08 27.47
CA ILE A 142 -4.95 1.01 26.75
C ILE A 142 -4.19 0.41 25.56
N GLY A 143 -4.68 0.64 24.35
CA GLY A 143 -4.03 0.21 23.12
C GLY A 143 -2.83 1.10 22.82
N VAL A 144 -1.71 0.47 22.46
CA VAL A 144 -0.52 1.14 21.90
C VAL A 144 0.02 0.34 20.72
N ASN A 145 0.62 1.04 19.76
CA ASN A 145 1.09 0.45 18.51
C ASN A 145 2.40 -0.32 18.71
N MET A 146 2.27 -1.54 19.23
CA MET A 146 3.32 -2.56 19.29
C MET A 146 2.80 -3.79 18.54
N ALA A 147 3.58 -4.37 17.64
CA ALA A 147 3.15 -5.51 16.85
C ALA A 147 4.31 -6.47 16.58
N GLU A 148 4.04 -7.78 16.60
CA GLU A 148 5.07 -8.79 16.31
C GLU A 148 5.17 -9.07 14.80
N GLN A 149 4.05 -8.99 14.08
CA GLN A 149 3.97 -9.43 12.68
C GLN A 149 3.55 -8.32 11.70
N THR A 150 3.07 -7.20 12.23
CA THR A 150 2.47 -6.11 11.45
C THR A 150 3.25 -4.82 11.66
N SER A 151 4.24 -4.56 10.79
CA SER A 151 5.06 -3.35 10.88
C SER A 151 4.25 -2.06 10.77
N ALA A 152 3.13 -2.06 10.02
CA ALA A 152 2.18 -0.95 9.94
C ALA A 152 1.50 -0.60 11.28
N ALA A 153 1.65 -1.43 12.31
CA ALA A 153 1.12 -1.24 13.65
C ALA A 153 2.21 -1.27 14.75
N ASP A 154 3.49 -1.22 14.37
CA ASP A 154 4.65 -1.30 15.28
C ASP A 154 5.41 0.03 15.41
N GLY A 155 4.69 1.13 15.62
CA GLY A 155 5.29 2.47 15.70
C GLY A 155 5.91 2.82 17.05
N LEU A 156 5.56 2.13 18.14
CA LEU A 156 6.02 2.45 19.48
C LEU A 156 7.44 1.92 19.73
N THR A 157 8.43 2.78 19.46
CA THR A 157 9.83 2.47 19.75
C THR A 157 10.09 2.15 21.22
N ALA A 158 11.13 1.35 21.51
CA ALA A 158 11.54 0.98 22.86
C ALA A 158 11.68 2.18 23.81
N SER A 159 12.39 3.24 23.39
CA SER A 159 12.57 4.44 24.21
C SER A 159 11.27 5.21 24.48
N MET A 160 10.31 5.18 23.55
CA MET A 160 9.00 5.81 23.73
C MET A 160 8.09 4.96 24.61
N LYS A 161 8.24 3.64 24.58
CA LYS A 161 7.58 2.72 25.51
C LYS A 161 8.05 2.95 26.95
N ASP A 162 9.37 3.04 27.18
CA ASP A 162 9.91 3.32 28.52
C ASP A 162 9.38 4.65 29.06
N TYR A 163 9.39 5.69 28.22
CA TYR A 163 8.81 6.99 28.54
C TYR A 163 7.31 6.91 28.89
N LEU A 164 6.53 6.15 28.11
CA LEU A 164 5.09 5.99 28.35
C LEU A 164 4.83 5.23 29.65
N VAL A 165 5.59 4.17 29.94
CA VAL A 165 5.48 3.40 31.18
C VAL A 165 5.81 4.26 32.40
N GLU A 166 6.89 5.06 32.35
CA GLU A 166 7.23 6.02 33.40
C GLU A 166 6.10 7.04 33.60
N ALA A 167 5.59 7.63 32.51
CA ALA A 167 4.54 8.64 32.55
C ALA A 167 3.22 8.13 33.13
N LEU A 168 2.79 6.94 32.69
CA LEU A 168 1.52 6.36 33.13
C LEU A 168 1.60 5.75 34.54
N GLY A 169 2.79 5.40 35.02
CA GLY A 169 2.99 4.72 36.29
C GLY A 169 2.48 3.27 36.31
N PRO A 170 2.83 2.48 37.34
CA PRO A 170 2.67 1.02 37.32
C PRO A 170 1.22 0.55 37.16
N ASP A 171 0.25 1.27 37.72
CA ASP A 171 -1.16 0.85 37.70
C ASP A 171 -1.87 0.97 36.36
N TYR A 172 -1.44 1.91 35.50
CA TYR A 172 -1.96 2.04 34.14
C TYR A 172 -1.03 1.39 33.12
N ALA A 173 0.29 1.36 33.37
CA ALA A 173 1.23 0.66 32.53
C ALA A 173 0.89 -0.84 32.39
N LYS A 174 0.39 -1.49 33.46
CA LYS A 174 -0.09 -2.88 33.42
C LYS A 174 -1.33 -3.11 32.53
N ARG A 175 -1.99 -2.04 32.10
CA ARG A 175 -3.18 -2.06 31.22
C ARG A 175 -2.83 -1.81 29.75
N LEU A 176 -1.55 -1.54 29.45
CA LEU A 176 -1.06 -1.41 28.08
C LEU A 176 -1.19 -2.76 27.36
N VAL A 177 -1.80 -2.73 26.18
CA VAL A 177 -1.95 -3.89 25.30
C VAL A 177 -1.55 -3.50 23.88
N SER A 178 -1.15 -4.49 23.08
CA SER A 178 -0.93 -4.27 21.65
C SER A 178 -2.22 -3.80 20.98
N ALA A 179 -2.09 -2.77 20.14
CA ALA A 179 -3.12 -2.28 19.24
C ALA A 179 -2.99 -2.86 17.82
N GLU A 180 -2.20 -3.92 17.61
CA GLU A 180 -1.94 -4.51 16.28
C GLU A 180 -3.25 -4.80 15.51
N ARG A 181 -4.16 -5.54 16.13
CA ARG A 181 -5.47 -5.88 15.56
C ARG A 181 -6.36 -4.65 15.35
N LEU A 182 -6.30 -3.65 16.25
CA LEU A 182 -7.03 -2.38 16.10
C LEU A 182 -6.53 -1.57 14.91
N ALA A 183 -5.21 -1.44 14.75
CA ALA A 183 -4.61 -0.71 13.65
C ALA A 183 -4.95 -1.38 12.31
N ILE A 184 -4.89 -2.72 12.23
CA ILE A 184 -5.35 -3.47 11.06
C ILE A 184 -6.82 -3.19 10.79
N ASP A 185 -7.70 -3.35 11.79
CA ASP A 185 -9.14 -3.14 11.62
C ASP A 185 -9.46 -1.69 11.20
N TYR A 186 -8.71 -0.70 11.67
CA TYR A 186 -8.86 0.70 11.28
C TYR A 186 -8.40 0.97 9.84
N LEU A 187 -7.23 0.44 9.46
CA LEU A 187 -6.65 0.67 8.14
C LEU A 187 -7.35 -0.13 7.04
N ASP A 188 -7.70 -1.40 7.29
CA ASP A 188 -8.32 -2.31 6.32
C ASP A 188 -9.81 -2.05 6.11
N THR A 189 -10.49 -1.39 7.06
CA THR A 189 -11.89 -1.01 6.85
C THR A 189 -11.95 0.14 5.85
N ARG A 190 -12.45 -0.16 4.64
CA ARG A 190 -12.58 0.79 3.54
C ARG A 190 -13.89 1.56 3.59
N LEU A 191 -13.82 2.85 3.29
CA LEU A 191 -14.96 3.67 2.93
C LEU A 191 -15.34 3.43 1.46
N PRO A 192 -16.63 3.53 1.08
CA PRO A 192 -17.06 3.33 -0.30
C PRO A 192 -16.33 4.23 -1.33
N GLU A 193 -15.98 5.45 -0.93
CA GLU A 193 -15.30 6.41 -1.80
C GLU A 193 -13.83 6.06 -2.06
N GLU A 194 -13.19 5.27 -1.19
CA GLU A 194 -11.78 4.87 -1.34
C GLU A 194 -11.59 3.99 -2.59
N GLU A 195 -12.61 3.27 -3.05
CA GLU A 195 -12.49 2.35 -4.20
C GLU A 195 -12.20 3.11 -5.50
N ALA A 196 -12.88 4.24 -5.70
CA ALA A 196 -12.65 5.09 -6.88
C ALA A 196 -11.27 5.75 -6.85
N LEU A 197 -10.78 6.12 -5.66
CA LEU A 197 -9.46 6.71 -5.47
C LEU A 197 -8.35 5.67 -5.71
N PHE A 198 -8.52 4.45 -5.21
CA PHE A 198 -7.58 3.36 -5.46
C PHE A 198 -7.53 3.02 -6.95
N ARG A 199 -8.68 2.98 -7.63
CA ARG A 199 -8.73 2.79 -9.09
C ARG A 199 -7.98 3.87 -9.85
N GLU A 200 -8.07 5.12 -9.41
CA GLU A 200 -7.28 6.21 -9.99
C GLU A 200 -5.78 5.96 -9.82
N ALA A 201 -5.33 5.52 -8.64
CA ALA A 201 -3.94 5.14 -8.41
C ALA A 201 -3.49 3.99 -9.31
N ALA A 202 -4.27 2.91 -9.39
CA ALA A 202 -4.01 1.78 -10.28
C ALA A 202 -3.87 2.19 -11.75
N GLU A 203 -4.69 3.13 -12.23
CA GLU A 203 -4.60 3.65 -13.60
C GLU A 203 -3.34 4.49 -13.84
N VAL A 204 -2.84 5.21 -12.82
CA VAL A 204 -1.55 5.91 -12.92
C VAL A 204 -0.41 4.90 -13.00
N THR A 205 -0.40 3.89 -12.14
CA THR A 205 0.57 2.78 -12.19
C THR A 205 0.54 2.14 -13.58
N ARG A 206 -0.66 1.88 -14.13
CA ARG A 206 -0.86 1.28 -15.47
C ARG A 206 -0.18 2.03 -16.58
N LYS A 207 -0.43 3.34 -16.64
CA LYS A 207 0.18 4.19 -17.67
C LYS A 207 1.71 4.14 -17.62
N ILE A 208 2.30 4.08 -16.43
CA ILE A 208 3.76 4.04 -16.27
C ILE A 208 4.33 2.72 -16.77
N TRP A 209 3.78 1.56 -16.39
CA TRP A 209 4.34 0.28 -16.87
C TRP A 209 4.09 0.04 -18.35
N GLU A 210 2.93 0.43 -18.88
CA GLU A 210 2.63 0.27 -20.31
C GLU A 210 3.61 1.06 -21.17
N GLU A 211 3.99 2.25 -20.70
CA GLU A 211 5.00 3.07 -21.36
C GLU A 211 6.40 2.45 -21.23
N ALA A 212 6.75 1.90 -20.05
CA ALA A 212 8.02 1.21 -19.82
C ALA A 212 8.20 -0.04 -20.71
N PHE A 213 7.12 -0.76 -21.01
CA PHE A 213 7.10 -1.90 -21.92
C PHE A 213 6.94 -1.55 -23.41
N SER A 214 7.11 -0.28 -23.78
CA SER A 214 6.99 0.14 -25.18
C SER A 214 8.33 0.13 -25.93
N SER A 215 8.26 -0.01 -27.25
CA SER A 215 9.42 0.19 -28.15
C SER A 215 9.94 1.64 -28.17
N ARG A 216 9.25 2.56 -27.50
CA ARG A 216 9.74 3.93 -27.27
C ARG A 216 10.86 3.95 -26.22
N ILE A 217 10.84 2.99 -25.28
CA ILE A 217 11.78 2.90 -24.16
C ILE A 217 12.78 1.76 -24.37
N ILE A 218 12.30 0.62 -24.87
CA ILE A 218 13.12 -0.57 -25.05
C ILE A 218 13.61 -0.68 -26.49
N THR A 219 14.92 -0.56 -26.67
CA THR A 219 15.64 -0.90 -27.91
C THR A 219 16.47 -2.16 -27.68
N PRO A 220 16.08 -3.32 -28.26
CA PRO A 220 16.80 -4.57 -28.06
C PRO A 220 18.28 -4.48 -28.48
N GLY A 221 19.16 -5.09 -27.69
CA GLY A 221 20.62 -5.05 -27.86
C GLY A 221 21.27 -3.74 -27.41
N LYS A 222 20.50 -2.80 -26.84
CA LYS A 222 21.01 -1.51 -26.32
C LYS A 222 20.47 -1.16 -24.94
N THR A 223 19.15 -1.19 -24.77
CA THR A 223 18.51 -0.87 -23.49
C THR A 223 18.85 -1.93 -22.46
N THR A 224 19.24 -1.48 -21.28
CA THR A 224 19.52 -2.34 -20.14
C THR A 224 18.34 -2.45 -19.19
N VAL A 225 18.38 -3.40 -18.27
CA VAL A 225 17.45 -3.50 -17.15
C VAL A 225 17.42 -2.19 -16.35
N GLY A 226 18.59 -1.64 -16.04
CA GLY A 226 18.74 -0.39 -15.31
C GLY A 226 18.09 0.80 -16.02
N ASP A 227 18.23 0.91 -17.33
CA ASP A 227 17.59 1.99 -18.11
C ASP A 227 16.06 2.01 -17.93
N VAL A 228 15.42 0.83 -17.95
CA VAL A 228 13.97 0.71 -17.74
C VAL A 228 13.60 1.07 -16.30
N LEU A 229 14.36 0.59 -15.30
CA LEU A 229 14.10 0.92 -13.90
C LEU A 229 14.27 2.42 -13.61
N TRP A 230 15.31 3.06 -14.15
CA TRP A 230 15.51 4.51 -14.03
C TRP A 230 14.43 5.30 -14.76
N TYR A 231 13.97 4.81 -15.92
CA TYR A 231 12.83 5.40 -16.62
C TYR A 231 11.59 5.41 -15.72
N ILE A 232 11.20 4.26 -15.16
CA ILE A 232 10.04 4.14 -14.27
C ILE A 232 10.17 5.12 -13.08
N ARG A 233 11.35 5.20 -12.47
CA ARG A 233 11.61 6.12 -11.35
C ARG A 233 11.43 7.58 -11.74
N GLN A 234 11.96 7.98 -12.89
CA GLN A 234 11.79 9.34 -13.40
C GLN A 234 10.33 9.63 -13.72
N ARG A 235 9.60 8.67 -14.31
CA ARG A 235 8.16 8.85 -14.59
C ARG A 235 7.32 8.99 -13.33
N CYS A 236 7.64 8.26 -12.27
CA CYS A 236 6.97 8.48 -10.98
C CYS A 236 7.20 9.90 -10.46
N ALA A 237 8.44 10.40 -10.54
CA ALA A 237 8.77 11.77 -10.14
C ALA A 237 8.05 12.81 -11.02
N ASP A 238 8.01 12.61 -12.34
CA ASP A 238 7.30 13.49 -13.26
C ASP A 238 5.80 13.56 -12.91
N HIS A 239 5.18 12.42 -12.62
CA HIS A 239 3.76 12.34 -12.22
C HIS A 239 3.50 12.73 -10.77
N ASN A 240 4.53 13.13 -10.02
CA ASN A 240 4.45 13.53 -8.62
C ASN A 240 3.85 12.42 -7.73
N VAL A 241 4.22 11.16 -8.00
CA VAL A 241 3.83 9.99 -7.20
C VAL A 241 5.05 9.37 -6.53
N GLY A 242 4.84 8.79 -5.36
CA GLY A 242 5.87 8.04 -4.65
C GLY A 242 6.07 6.65 -5.26
N ILE A 243 7.12 5.96 -4.83
CA ILE A 243 7.38 4.56 -5.14
C ILE A 243 7.42 3.81 -3.82
N TRP A 244 6.69 2.71 -3.69
CA TRP A 244 6.60 2.02 -2.38
C TRP A 244 7.74 1.02 -2.16
N PHE A 245 8.34 0.50 -3.23
CA PHE A 245 9.55 -0.34 -3.23
C PHE A 245 10.34 -0.15 -4.53
N ARG A 246 11.63 -0.47 -4.54
CA ARG A 246 12.40 -0.45 -5.80
C ARG A 246 11.74 -1.42 -6.79
N PRO A 247 11.31 -0.99 -7.98
CA PRO A 247 10.73 -1.90 -8.95
C PRO A 247 11.76 -2.96 -9.35
N ASP A 248 11.30 -4.19 -9.56
CA ASP A 248 12.13 -5.30 -10.02
C ASP A 248 11.79 -5.62 -11.48
N LEU A 249 12.82 -5.79 -12.31
CA LEU A 249 12.65 -6.24 -13.71
C LEU A 249 13.48 -7.50 -13.91
N ARG A 250 12.78 -8.63 -14.04
CA ARG A 250 13.38 -9.95 -14.27
C ARG A 250 13.32 -10.29 -15.75
N VAL A 251 14.26 -11.11 -16.19
CA VAL A 251 14.38 -11.52 -17.59
C VAL A 251 14.46 -13.04 -17.68
N GLU A 252 13.58 -13.62 -18.46
CA GLU A 252 13.61 -15.02 -18.89
C GLU A 252 14.01 -15.11 -20.36
N ARG A 253 14.93 -16.00 -20.68
CA ARG A 253 15.45 -16.19 -22.03
C ARG A 253 15.62 -17.68 -22.31
N ARG A 254 15.29 -18.11 -23.53
CA ARG A 254 15.57 -19.49 -23.99
C ARG A 254 17.04 -19.82 -23.80
N GLY A 255 17.32 -20.94 -23.12
CA GLY A 255 18.67 -21.42 -22.83
C GLY A 255 19.33 -20.77 -21.61
N MET A 256 18.66 -19.80 -20.96
CA MET A 256 19.12 -19.18 -19.72
C MET A 256 18.40 -19.82 -18.53
N LYS A 257 19.16 -20.20 -17.49
CA LYS A 257 18.57 -20.63 -16.22
C LYS A 257 17.89 -19.42 -15.56
N PHE A 258 16.66 -19.60 -15.10
CA PHE A 258 15.91 -18.57 -14.39
C PHE A 258 15.68 -18.97 -12.93
N ASP A 259 15.82 -18.01 -12.02
CA ASP A 259 15.42 -18.11 -10.61
C ASP A 259 14.50 -16.92 -10.30
N PRO A 260 13.23 -17.15 -9.92
CA PRO A 260 12.28 -16.08 -9.63
C PRO A 260 12.69 -15.19 -8.44
N SER A 261 13.67 -15.60 -7.62
CA SER A 261 14.21 -14.79 -6.53
C SER A 261 15.35 -13.86 -6.95
N GLU A 262 15.96 -14.06 -8.12
CA GLU A 262 17.14 -13.29 -8.58
C GLU A 262 16.77 -12.21 -9.60
N VAL A 263 17.17 -10.96 -9.33
CA VAL A 263 17.03 -9.85 -10.28
C VAL A 263 18.36 -9.69 -11.01
N PRO A 264 18.39 -9.62 -12.34
CA PRO A 264 19.62 -9.36 -13.08
C PRO A 264 20.24 -8.00 -12.69
N PRO A 265 21.57 -7.82 -12.88
CA PRO A 265 22.22 -6.54 -12.63
C PRO A 265 21.70 -5.46 -13.58
N ASP A 266 21.81 -4.19 -13.18
CA ASP A 266 21.31 -3.05 -13.95
C ASP A 266 21.92 -2.98 -15.36
N GLU A 267 23.15 -3.47 -15.56
CA GLU A 267 23.84 -3.49 -16.86
C GLU A 267 23.36 -4.60 -17.82
N PHE A 268 22.46 -5.49 -17.38
CA PHE A 268 21.96 -6.59 -18.21
C PHE A 268 21.23 -6.05 -19.44
N VAL A 269 21.73 -6.36 -20.63
CA VAL A 269 21.17 -5.88 -21.91
C VAL A 269 19.98 -6.74 -22.32
N LEU A 270 18.86 -6.07 -22.60
CA LEU A 270 17.64 -6.71 -23.09
C LEU A 270 17.79 -7.09 -24.56
N GLU A 271 17.43 -8.32 -24.92
CA GLU A 271 17.56 -8.86 -26.27
C GLU A 271 16.23 -9.33 -26.84
N ARG A 272 16.21 -9.50 -28.16
CA ARG A 272 15.08 -10.11 -28.84
C ARG A 272 14.88 -11.55 -28.38
N GLY A 273 13.64 -11.91 -28.06
CA GLY A 273 13.26 -13.20 -27.52
C GLY A 273 13.20 -13.26 -25.99
N ASP A 274 13.49 -12.15 -25.30
CA ASP A 274 13.35 -12.04 -23.85
C ASP A 274 11.88 -11.94 -23.43
N VAL A 275 11.55 -12.67 -22.37
CA VAL A 275 10.36 -12.46 -21.55
C VAL A 275 10.77 -11.56 -20.39
N LEU A 276 10.09 -10.43 -20.26
CA LEU A 276 10.30 -9.46 -19.19
C LEU A 276 9.19 -9.60 -18.16
N HIS A 277 9.54 -9.66 -16.88
CA HIS A 277 8.61 -9.58 -15.76
C HIS A 277 8.94 -8.31 -14.97
N LEU A 278 7.99 -7.39 -14.90
CA LEU A 278 8.10 -6.18 -14.10
C LEU A 278 7.21 -6.33 -12.86
N ASP A 279 7.79 -6.09 -11.70
CA ASP A 279 7.11 -5.94 -10.42
C ASP A 279 7.20 -4.48 -9.97
N PHE A 280 6.06 -3.80 -9.86
CA PHE A 280 6.02 -2.35 -9.71
C PHE A 280 4.77 -1.82 -8.99
N GLY A 281 5.02 -0.90 -8.06
CA GLY A 281 3.97 -0.17 -7.36
C GLY A 281 4.33 1.27 -6.99
N ILE A 282 3.31 2.14 -6.95
CA ILE A 282 3.44 3.56 -6.56
C ILE A 282 2.81 3.82 -5.19
N ILE A 283 3.09 5.01 -4.63
CA ILE A 283 2.32 5.62 -3.55
C ILE A 283 1.59 6.84 -4.10
N TYR A 284 0.26 6.80 -4.12
CA TYR A 284 -0.58 7.89 -4.61
C TYR A 284 -1.95 7.86 -3.93
N LEU A 285 -2.48 9.04 -3.58
CA LEU A 285 -3.76 9.20 -2.85
C LEU A 285 -3.84 8.36 -1.57
N ASP A 286 -2.73 8.31 -0.82
CA ASP A 286 -2.57 7.52 0.43
C ASP A 286 -2.68 6.00 0.26
N PHE A 287 -2.55 5.51 -0.97
CA PHE A 287 -2.51 4.09 -1.29
C PHE A 287 -1.17 3.67 -1.89
N SER A 288 -0.71 2.49 -1.51
CA SER A 288 0.20 1.67 -2.30
C SER A 288 -0.60 0.85 -3.31
N THR A 289 -0.11 0.77 -4.54
CA THR A 289 -0.60 -0.17 -5.57
C THR A 289 0.43 -1.26 -5.79
N ASP A 290 0.03 -2.44 -6.28
CA ASP A 290 0.97 -3.51 -6.63
C ASP A 290 0.59 -4.26 -7.90
N TYR A 291 1.54 -4.34 -8.83
CA TYR A 291 1.31 -4.98 -10.12
C TYR A 291 2.55 -5.66 -10.66
N GLN A 292 2.35 -6.92 -11.06
CA GLN A 292 3.30 -7.71 -11.82
C GLN A 292 2.78 -7.95 -13.22
N LYS A 293 3.59 -7.60 -14.22
CA LYS A 293 3.20 -7.62 -15.63
C LYS A 293 4.31 -8.20 -16.49
N HIS A 294 3.90 -8.84 -17.57
CA HIS A 294 4.79 -9.53 -18.49
C HIS A 294 4.85 -8.88 -19.87
N ALA A 295 6.04 -8.72 -20.42
CA ALA A 295 6.25 -8.33 -21.81
C ALA A 295 7.11 -9.35 -22.55
N TYR A 296 6.98 -9.38 -23.87
CA TYR A 296 7.80 -10.19 -24.76
C TYR A 296 8.46 -9.30 -25.81
N ILE A 297 9.77 -9.42 -25.95
CA ILE A 297 10.53 -8.76 -27.01
C ILE A 297 10.52 -9.68 -28.23
N LEU A 298 9.85 -9.29 -29.31
CA LEU A 298 9.73 -10.13 -30.50
C LEU A 298 11.11 -10.42 -31.11
N ARG A 299 11.32 -11.66 -31.57
CA ARG A 299 12.44 -12.01 -32.45
C ARG A 299 12.24 -11.44 -33.84
N GLU A 300 13.34 -11.37 -34.58
CA GLU A 300 13.27 -10.96 -35.98
C GLU A 300 12.34 -11.90 -36.76
N GLY A 301 11.37 -11.33 -37.46
CA GLY A 301 10.35 -12.06 -38.22
C GLY A 301 9.15 -12.57 -37.41
N GLU A 302 9.17 -12.50 -36.07
CA GLU A 302 8.00 -12.81 -35.25
C GLU A 302 6.98 -11.66 -35.32
N GLN A 303 5.70 -12.02 -35.36
CA GLN A 303 4.58 -11.08 -35.32
C GLN A 303 3.76 -11.20 -34.03
N GLU A 304 3.83 -12.37 -33.41
CA GLU A 304 3.04 -12.77 -32.25
C GLU A 304 3.95 -13.51 -31.26
N VAL A 305 3.54 -13.54 -30.00
CA VAL A 305 4.24 -14.32 -28.96
C VAL A 305 4.16 -15.83 -29.28
N PRO A 306 5.24 -16.61 -29.07
CA PRO A 306 5.19 -18.07 -29.16
C PRO A 306 3.99 -18.69 -28.44
N ALA A 307 3.37 -19.71 -29.04
CA ALA A 307 2.13 -20.30 -28.53
C ALA A 307 2.31 -20.94 -27.14
N GLY A 308 3.50 -21.46 -26.83
CA GLY A 308 3.83 -21.96 -25.48
C GLY A 308 3.79 -20.88 -24.41
N LEU A 309 4.27 -19.67 -24.70
CA LEU A 309 4.21 -18.54 -23.78
C LEU A 309 2.78 -18.01 -23.63
N GLN A 310 1.97 -18.03 -24.70
CA GLN A 310 0.54 -17.71 -24.60
C GLN A 310 -0.19 -18.69 -23.66
N ARG A 311 0.06 -20.00 -23.80
CA ARG A 311 -0.48 -21.03 -22.88
C ARG A 311 -0.02 -20.85 -21.44
N ALA A 312 1.24 -20.44 -21.22
CA ALA A 312 1.75 -20.17 -19.87
C ALA A 312 0.99 -19.01 -19.18
N LEU A 313 0.63 -17.97 -19.95
CA LEU A 313 -0.22 -16.88 -19.45
C LEU A 313 -1.65 -17.36 -19.14
N GLU A 314 -2.25 -18.15 -20.03
CA GLU A 314 -3.59 -18.73 -19.83
C GLU A 314 -3.66 -19.60 -18.57
N ASN A 315 -2.63 -20.43 -18.31
CA ASN A 315 -2.51 -21.22 -17.09
C ASN A 315 -2.52 -20.34 -15.82
N THR A 316 -1.82 -19.21 -15.88
CA THR A 316 -1.76 -18.27 -14.74
C THR A 316 -3.07 -17.51 -14.57
N ASN A 317 -3.73 -17.10 -15.65
CA ASN A 317 -5.08 -16.53 -15.57
C ASN A 317 -6.08 -17.53 -15.00
N ARG A 318 -5.95 -18.82 -15.33
CA ARG A 318 -6.76 -19.88 -14.73
C ARG A 318 -6.51 -20.00 -13.22
N LEU A 319 -5.27 -19.84 -12.76
CA LEU A 319 -4.95 -19.82 -11.33
C LEU A 319 -5.57 -18.59 -10.63
N GLN A 320 -5.53 -17.41 -11.25
CA GLN A 320 -6.24 -16.22 -10.74
C GLN A 320 -7.74 -16.49 -10.60
N ASP A 321 -8.39 -17.10 -11.60
CA ASP A 321 -9.81 -17.44 -11.52
C ASP A 321 -10.13 -18.40 -10.36
N ILE A 322 -9.27 -19.40 -10.13
CA ILE A 322 -9.40 -20.32 -9.00
C ILE A 322 -9.33 -19.55 -7.69
N LEU A 323 -8.28 -18.76 -7.49
CA LEU A 323 -8.09 -18.00 -6.26
C LEU A 323 -9.25 -17.04 -5.99
N LEU A 324 -9.64 -16.21 -6.96
CA LEU A 324 -10.73 -15.25 -6.81
C LEU A 324 -12.05 -15.91 -6.42
N SER A 325 -12.31 -17.14 -6.90
CA SER A 325 -13.52 -17.88 -6.55
C SER A 325 -13.52 -18.42 -5.11
N GLU A 326 -12.35 -18.66 -4.52
CA GLU A 326 -12.20 -19.13 -3.14
C GLU A 326 -12.21 -18.00 -2.11
N MET A 327 -11.95 -16.76 -2.55
CA MET A 327 -11.95 -15.54 -1.72
C MET A 327 -13.39 -15.12 -1.38
N GLN A 328 -13.84 -15.51 -0.19
CA GLN A 328 -15.20 -15.25 0.30
C GLN A 328 -15.17 -14.43 1.59
N PRO A 329 -16.15 -13.54 1.84
CA PRO A 329 -16.23 -12.78 3.07
C PRO A 329 -16.22 -13.67 4.32
N GLY A 330 -15.38 -13.33 5.29
CA GLY A 330 -15.25 -14.06 6.56
C GLY A 330 -14.34 -15.28 6.51
N ARG A 331 -13.96 -15.78 5.33
CA ARG A 331 -13.00 -16.86 5.19
C ARG A 331 -11.60 -16.37 5.51
N THR A 332 -10.80 -17.17 6.20
CA THR A 332 -9.41 -16.81 6.50
C THR A 332 -8.52 -16.91 5.27
N GLY A 333 -7.40 -16.17 5.29
CA GLY A 333 -6.39 -16.26 4.24
C GLY A 333 -5.82 -17.68 4.09
N GLN A 334 -5.64 -18.40 5.20
CA GLN A 334 -5.19 -19.80 5.20
C GLN A 334 -6.21 -20.75 4.56
N GLU A 335 -7.49 -20.67 4.93
CA GLU A 335 -8.53 -21.51 4.34
C GLU A 335 -8.69 -21.25 2.83
N THR A 336 -8.53 -19.99 2.41
CA THR A 336 -8.55 -19.59 1.01
C THR A 336 -7.37 -20.18 0.24
N TYR A 337 -6.16 -20.12 0.82
CA TYR A 337 -4.96 -20.69 0.24
C TYR A 337 -5.09 -22.20 0.00
N PHE A 338 -5.47 -22.96 1.02
CA PHE A 338 -5.53 -24.42 0.90
C PHE A 338 -6.55 -24.90 -0.14
N ALA A 339 -7.74 -24.30 -0.18
CA ALA A 339 -8.73 -24.66 -1.18
C ALA A 339 -8.32 -24.24 -2.60
N SER A 340 -7.65 -23.09 -2.75
CA SER A 340 -7.13 -22.65 -4.04
C SER A 340 -6.05 -23.59 -4.55
N MET A 341 -5.11 -24.02 -3.69
CA MET A 341 -4.05 -24.97 -4.05
C MET A 341 -4.60 -26.37 -4.36
N GLU A 342 -5.63 -26.83 -3.65
CA GLU A 342 -6.32 -28.09 -3.97
C GLU A 342 -6.94 -28.05 -5.37
N ARG A 343 -7.65 -26.96 -5.70
CA ARG A 343 -8.25 -26.76 -7.02
C ARG A 343 -7.22 -26.55 -8.13
N ALA A 344 -6.13 -25.85 -7.85
CA ALA A 344 -5.02 -25.67 -8.79
C ALA A 344 -4.37 -27.02 -9.14
N LYS A 345 -4.14 -27.88 -8.14
CA LYS A 345 -3.64 -29.24 -8.35
C LYS A 345 -4.61 -30.09 -9.17
N ALA A 346 -5.92 -30.01 -8.89
CA ALA A 346 -6.95 -30.71 -9.67
C ALA A 346 -7.05 -30.22 -11.12
N ALA A 347 -6.66 -28.97 -11.38
CA ALA A 347 -6.54 -28.38 -12.71
C ALA A 347 -5.15 -28.60 -13.35
N GLU A 348 -4.30 -29.43 -12.75
CA GLU A 348 -2.94 -29.77 -13.22
C GLU A 348 -2.01 -28.55 -13.38
N LEU A 349 -2.24 -27.50 -12.57
CA LEU A 349 -1.40 -26.30 -12.56
C LEU A 349 -0.21 -26.49 -11.61
N ASN A 350 1.00 -26.23 -12.10
CA ASN A 350 2.17 -26.06 -11.25
C ASN A 350 2.17 -24.64 -10.69
N ALA A 351 1.53 -24.46 -9.54
CA ALA A 351 1.11 -23.18 -9.00
C ALA A 351 1.84 -22.79 -7.71
N MET A 352 1.97 -21.49 -7.49
CA MET A 352 2.32 -20.89 -6.20
C MET A 352 1.44 -19.67 -5.95
N ILE A 353 0.88 -19.52 -4.75
CA ILE A 353 0.04 -18.39 -4.34
C ILE A 353 0.65 -17.75 -3.08
N TYR A 354 0.79 -16.43 -3.09
CA TYR A 354 1.44 -15.64 -2.04
C TYR A 354 0.84 -14.23 -1.90
N SER A 355 -0.44 -14.10 -2.25
CA SER A 355 -1.21 -12.85 -2.22
C SER A 355 -1.29 -12.22 -0.83
N HIS A 356 -1.40 -10.89 -0.78
CA HIS A 356 -1.45 -10.13 0.46
C HIS A 356 -2.47 -8.99 0.42
N SER A 357 -2.87 -8.52 1.60
CA SER A 357 -3.62 -7.27 1.74
C SER A 357 -2.84 -6.10 1.13
N ILE A 358 -3.54 -5.20 0.45
CA ILE A 358 -3.02 -3.96 -0.13
C ILE A 358 -3.91 -2.79 0.31
N GLY A 359 -3.45 -1.54 0.13
CA GLY A 359 -4.22 -0.35 0.45
C GLY A 359 -3.32 0.76 0.94
N ASN A 360 -3.48 1.22 2.19
CA ASN A 360 -2.65 2.31 2.73
C ASN A 360 -1.15 1.96 2.80
N TYR A 361 -0.83 0.67 2.77
CA TYR A 361 0.51 0.12 2.66
C TYR A 361 0.51 -1.03 1.66
N GLY A 362 1.69 -1.27 1.05
CA GLY A 362 1.96 -2.42 0.19
C GLY A 362 1.59 -3.75 0.85
N HIS A 363 1.95 -3.90 2.13
CA HIS A 363 1.78 -5.12 2.90
C HIS A 363 1.15 -4.88 4.28
N PHE A 364 0.76 -5.97 4.93
CA PHE A 364 0.49 -6.08 6.38
C PHE A 364 -0.76 -5.36 6.91
N VAL A 365 -1.62 -4.81 6.05
CA VAL A 365 -2.88 -4.14 6.48
C VAL A 365 -4.10 -5.05 6.50
N GLY A 366 -3.95 -6.37 6.44
CA GLY A 366 -5.08 -7.31 6.42
C GLY A 366 -4.67 -8.77 6.25
N ALA A 367 -5.59 -9.59 5.75
CA ALA A 367 -5.35 -11.02 5.51
C ALA A 367 -4.29 -11.27 4.43
N ALA A 368 -3.50 -12.34 4.62
CA ALA A 368 -2.55 -12.84 3.62
C ALA A 368 -2.96 -14.25 3.19
N ILE A 369 -2.79 -14.56 1.90
CA ILE A 369 -3.14 -15.85 1.29
C ILE A 369 -1.87 -16.46 0.72
N GLY A 370 -1.27 -17.37 1.47
CA GLY A 370 -0.06 -18.09 1.07
C GLY A 370 1.20 -17.65 1.80
N SER A 371 2.35 -18.12 1.33
CA SER A 371 3.65 -18.02 2.01
C SER A 371 3.71 -18.68 3.41
N PHE A 372 2.85 -19.68 3.65
CA PHE A 372 2.90 -20.49 4.86
C PHE A 372 3.85 -21.67 4.63
N THR A 373 4.87 -21.81 5.47
CA THR A 373 5.67 -23.04 5.45
C THR A 373 4.78 -24.20 5.90
N SER A 374 4.80 -25.30 5.15
CA SER A 374 4.00 -26.48 5.48
C SER A 374 4.30 -26.95 6.91
N GLY A 375 3.27 -27.02 7.75
CA GLY A 375 3.40 -27.39 9.17
C GLY A 375 3.66 -26.25 10.15
N SER A 376 3.70 -24.99 9.70
CA SER A 376 3.74 -23.81 10.58
C SER A 376 2.34 -23.27 10.88
N SER A 377 2.19 -22.60 12.03
CA SER A 377 1.03 -21.74 12.28
C SER A 377 1.04 -20.61 11.24
N PRO A 378 -0.10 -20.25 10.63
CA PRO A 378 -0.18 -19.25 9.55
C PRO A 378 0.15 -17.82 9.98
N GLY A 379 0.57 -17.63 11.24
CA GLY A 379 0.70 -16.33 11.87
C GLY A 379 -0.65 -15.62 12.00
N LEU A 380 -0.61 -14.40 12.52
CA LEU A 380 -1.79 -13.53 12.60
C LEU A 380 -2.40 -13.35 11.21
N ARG A 381 -1.59 -13.00 10.20
CA ARG A 381 -2.08 -12.60 8.87
C ARG A 381 -2.82 -13.69 8.11
N GLY A 382 -2.37 -14.95 8.16
CA GLY A 382 -3.12 -16.04 7.52
C GLY A 382 -4.37 -16.45 8.30
N SER A 383 -4.44 -16.13 9.60
CA SER A 383 -5.64 -16.35 10.42
C SER A 383 -6.69 -15.23 10.31
N LEU A 384 -6.34 -14.09 9.71
CA LEU A 384 -7.28 -12.99 9.53
C LEU A 384 -8.34 -13.35 8.47
N PRO A 385 -9.61 -13.00 8.71
CA PRO A 385 -10.66 -13.16 7.72
C PRO A 385 -10.53 -12.12 6.60
N LEU A 386 -10.90 -12.50 5.39
CA LEU A 386 -11.15 -11.56 4.30
C LEU A 386 -12.37 -10.71 4.65
N ARG A 387 -12.15 -9.41 4.82
CA ARG A 387 -13.19 -8.46 5.25
C ARG A 387 -14.00 -8.00 4.02
N PRO A 388 -15.33 -7.83 4.14
CA PRO A 388 -16.10 -7.17 3.07
C PRO A 388 -15.48 -5.82 2.70
N GLY A 389 -15.24 -5.59 1.42
CA GLY A 389 -14.61 -4.37 0.91
C GLY A 389 -13.09 -4.30 1.05
N SER A 390 -12.41 -5.31 1.64
CA SER A 390 -10.95 -5.31 1.72
C SER A 390 -10.30 -5.36 0.34
N TYR A 391 -9.09 -4.83 0.25
CA TYR A 391 -8.29 -4.89 -0.97
C TYR A 391 -7.20 -5.94 -0.82
N THR A 392 -6.93 -6.68 -1.90
CA THR A 392 -5.91 -7.73 -1.94
C THR A 392 -5.15 -7.63 -3.25
N SER A 393 -3.83 -7.67 -3.15
CA SER A 393 -2.98 -7.87 -4.30
C SER A 393 -2.97 -9.35 -4.66
N ILE A 394 -3.48 -9.70 -5.85
CA ILE A 394 -3.66 -11.09 -6.29
C ILE A 394 -2.34 -11.62 -6.86
N GLU A 395 -1.40 -11.85 -5.95
CA GLU A 395 -0.03 -12.27 -6.26
C GLU A 395 0.13 -13.80 -6.30
N LEU A 396 0.58 -14.31 -7.44
CA LEU A 396 0.73 -15.75 -7.70
C LEU A 396 1.61 -16.01 -8.94
N ASN A 397 2.05 -17.26 -9.11
CA ASN A 397 2.69 -17.67 -10.36
C ASN A 397 2.33 -19.10 -10.78
N THR A 398 2.54 -19.38 -12.07
CA THR A 398 2.63 -20.75 -12.56
C THR A 398 3.93 -21.00 -13.30
N ARG A 399 4.37 -22.26 -13.30
CA ARG A 399 5.50 -22.75 -14.09
C ARG A 399 5.00 -23.63 -15.23
N THR A 400 5.30 -23.26 -16.47
CA THR A 400 4.82 -23.98 -17.67
C THR A 400 5.97 -24.31 -18.62
N ALA A 401 6.10 -25.58 -19.03
CA ALA A 401 7.07 -25.99 -20.04
C ALA A 401 6.70 -25.44 -21.43
N VAL A 402 7.65 -24.77 -22.09
CA VAL A 402 7.46 -24.11 -23.38
C VAL A 402 8.16 -24.91 -24.49
N PRO A 403 7.41 -25.57 -25.39
CA PRO A 403 7.99 -26.39 -26.47
C PRO A 403 8.95 -25.62 -27.38
N GLU A 404 8.64 -24.36 -27.69
CA GLU A 404 9.45 -23.47 -28.52
C GLU A 404 10.81 -23.13 -27.87
N TRP A 405 10.96 -23.39 -26.57
CA TRP A 405 12.17 -23.22 -25.78
C TRP A 405 12.76 -24.58 -25.34
N ASP A 406 12.58 -25.61 -26.18
CA ASP A 406 13.10 -26.98 -25.95
C ASP A 406 12.57 -27.63 -24.66
N GLY A 407 11.35 -27.25 -24.26
CA GLY A 407 10.73 -27.73 -23.03
C GLY A 407 11.23 -27.03 -21.77
N GLN A 408 12.01 -25.94 -21.90
CA GLN A 408 12.34 -25.07 -20.77
C GLN A 408 11.06 -24.56 -20.12
N ASP A 409 11.03 -24.58 -18.79
CA ASP A 409 9.96 -23.98 -18.04
C ASP A 409 10.08 -22.45 -18.01
N VAL A 410 8.93 -21.79 -18.15
CA VAL A 410 8.77 -20.36 -17.99
C VAL A 410 7.88 -20.07 -16.79
N PHE A 411 8.25 -19.05 -16.01
CA PHE A 411 7.45 -18.56 -14.89
C PHE A 411 6.59 -17.40 -15.33
N VAL A 412 5.27 -17.54 -15.18
CA VAL A 412 4.37 -16.40 -15.34
C VAL A 412 3.93 -15.97 -13.96
N MET A 413 4.68 -15.01 -13.40
CA MET A 413 4.39 -14.33 -12.13
C MET A 413 3.45 -13.15 -12.37
N MET A 414 2.30 -13.14 -11.73
CA MET A 414 1.26 -12.14 -11.93
C MET A 414 0.76 -11.59 -10.61
N GLU A 415 0.41 -10.32 -10.66
CA GLU A 415 -0.11 -9.58 -9.53
C GLU A 415 -1.02 -8.47 -10.04
N ASP A 416 -2.26 -8.47 -9.54
CA ASP A 416 -3.29 -7.52 -9.91
C ASP A 416 -4.11 -7.17 -8.67
N ASP A 417 -4.19 -5.90 -8.30
CA ASP A 417 -5.01 -5.48 -7.17
C ASP A 417 -6.51 -5.70 -7.41
N ALA A 418 -7.21 -6.21 -6.40
CA ALA A 418 -8.64 -6.47 -6.42
C ALA A 418 -9.34 -6.12 -5.11
N ALA A 419 -10.64 -5.81 -5.20
CA ALA A 419 -11.51 -5.55 -4.06
C ALA A 419 -12.52 -6.69 -3.85
N LEU A 420 -12.78 -7.05 -2.59
CA LEU A 420 -13.84 -8.00 -2.22
C LEU A 420 -15.20 -7.29 -2.16
N THR A 421 -15.93 -7.30 -3.27
CA THR A 421 -17.25 -6.67 -3.39
C THR A 421 -18.38 -7.62 -2.92
N PRO A 422 -19.63 -7.14 -2.74
CA PRO A 422 -20.76 -8.02 -2.49
C PRO A 422 -21.02 -9.07 -3.59
N GLN A 423 -20.48 -8.86 -4.80
CA GLN A 423 -20.58 -9.80 -5.93
C GLN A 423 -19.36 -10.73 -6.03
N GLY A 424 -18.41 -10.66 -5.09
CA GLY A 424 -17.14 -11.37 -5.11
C GLY A 424 -15.96 -10.46 -5.46
N MET A 425 -14.79 -11.07 -5.68
CA MET A 425 -13.57 -10.34 -6.03
C MET A 425 -13.67 -9.66 -7.40
N ARG A 426 -13.19 -8.42 -7.46
CA ARG A 426 -13.13 -7.64 -8.70
C ARG A 426 -11.85 -6.83 -8.78
N PHE A 427 -11.11 -6.99 -9.88
CA PHE A 427 -9.90 -6.21 -10.14
C PHE A 427 -10.20 -4.70 -10.26
N PHE A 428 -9.26 -3.87 -9.80
CA PHE A 428 -9.35 -2.41 -9.94
C PHE A 428 -9.12 -1.95 -11.38
N ILE A 429 -8.37 -2.70 -12.16
CA ILE A 429 -8.18 -2.49 -13.59
C ILE A 429 -8.18 -3.85 -14.29
N PRO A 430 -8.36 -3.92 -15.61
CA PRO A 430 -8.33 -5.19 -16.31
C PRO A 430 -6.99 -5.91 -16.09
N ARG A 431 -7.05 -7.16 -15.61
CA ARG A 431 -5.86 -8.03 -15.52
C ARG A 431 -5.23 -8.28 -16.88
N GLN A 432 -3.96 -8.65 -16.89
CA GLN A 432 -3.27 -9.02 -18.11
C GLN A 432 -3.80 -10.37 -18.66
N THR A 433 -4.29 -10.36 -19.89
CA THR A 433 -4.74 -11.58 -20.62
C THR A 433 -4.01 -11.75 -21.94
N ARG A 434 -3.10 -10.82 -22.27
CA ARG A 434 -2.23 -10.86 -23.44
C ARG A 434 -0.88 -10.27 -23.07
N TRP A 435 0.17 -10.76 -23.70
CA TRP A 435 1.52 -10.25 -23.53
C TRP A 435 1.63 -8.81 -24.04
N TYR A 436 2.33 -7.95 -23.30
CA TYR A 436 2.80 -6.69 -23.87
C TYR A 436 3.90 -7.01 -24.90
N LEU A 437 3.89 -6.33 -26.05
CA LEU A 437 4.83 -6.58 -27.13
C LEU A 437 5.80 -5.42 -27.29
N VAL A 438 7.09 -5.72 -27.20
CA VAL A 438 8.16 -4.82 -27.66
C VAL A 438 8.57 -5.24 -29.07
N ARG A 439 8.39 -4.34 -30.03
CA ARG A 439 8.61 -4.59 -31.47
C ARG A 439 9.96 -4.05 -31.93
#